data_AF-A0A433Q3H9-F1
#
_entry.id   AF-A0A433Q3H9-F1
#
_cell.length_a   1.000
_cell.length_b   1.000
_cell.length_c   1.000
_cell.angle_alpha   90.00
_cell.angle_beta   90.00
_cell.angle_gamma   90.00
#
_symmetry.space_group_name_H-M   'P 1'
#
loop_
_entity.id
_entity.type
_entity.pdbx_description
1 polymer ?
#
loop_
_entity_poly.entity_id
_entity_poly.type
_entity_poly.pdbx_seq_one_letter_code
_entity_poly.pdbx_strand_id
1 'polypeptide(L)'
;MSTYGFSLPKLRALNIVSLLAFVIGMLVAKPDLADIFYDHPTFLTPATWVMSLFWGLELLLLSAFVTVQYGDDLNELIGEGVGVWFVVANTLISVWIYFWVCRFCS
;
A
#
# COMPACT_ATOMS: atom_id res chain seq x y z
N MET A 1 6.18 -16.22 18.95
CA MET A 1 5.02 -15.36 19.28
C MET A 1 5.39 -13.95 18.86
N SER A 2 4.56 -13.21 18.12
CA SER A 2 4.93 -11.87 17.66
C SER A 2 5.10 -10.92 18.83
N THR A 3 6.02 -9.96 18.70
CA THR A 3 6.24 -8.86 19.66
C THR A 3 4.96 -8.07 19.95
N TYR A 4 4.00 -8.09 19.01
CA TYR A 4 2.73 -7.34 19.08
C TYR A 4 1.53 -8.21 19.48
N GLY A 5 1.75 -9.43 19.96
CA GLY A 5 0.68 -10.32 20.45
C GLY A 5 -0.17 -10.99 19.37
N PHE A 6 0.10 -10.74 18.08
CA PHE A 6 -0.56 -11.44 16.97
C PHE A 6 0.09 -12.79 16.67
N SER A 7 -0.71 -13.75 16.16
CA SER A 7 -0.16 -14.99 15.62
C SER A 7 0.33 -14.77 14.18
N LEU A 8 1.46 -15.39 13.84
CA LEU A 8 2.07 -15.34 12.50
C LEU A 8 1.07 -15.58 11.35
N PRO A 9 0.20 -16.61 11.41
CA PRO A 9 -0.80 -16.85 10.36
C PRO A 9 -1.80 -15.70 10.20
N LYS A 10 -2.24 -15.09 11.30
CA LYS A 10 -3.16 -13.92 11.25
C LYS A 10 -2.47 -12.73 10.62
N LEU A 11 -1.20 -12.49 10.97
CA LEU A 11 -0.45 -11.36 10.42
C LEU A 11 -0.25 -11.47 8.91
N ARG A 12 0.08 -12.67 8.42
CA ARG A 12 0.21 -12.94 6.98
C ARG A 12 -1.11 -12.74 6.23
N ALA A 13 -2.22 -13.22 6.82
CA ALA A 13 -3.54 -13.00 6.26
C ALA A 13 -3.88 -11.50 6.18
N LEU A 14 -3.54 -10.73 7.22
CA LEU A 14 -3.72 -9.28 7.23
C LEU A 14 -2.87 -8.59 6.15
N ASN A 15 -1.62 -9.00 5.94
CA ASN A 15 -0.79 -8.45 4.85
C ASN A 15 -1.44 -8.68 3.46
N ILE A 16 -1.98 -9.87 3.21
CA ILE A 16 -2.66 -10.20 1.95
C ILE A 16 -3.90 -9.31 1.80
N VAL A 17 -4.74 -9.24 2.83
CA VAL A 17 -5.99 -8.46 2.81
C VAL A 17 -5.68 -6.97 2.62
N SER A 18 -4.66 -6.43 3.28
CA SER A 18 -4.28 -5.02 3.13
C SER A 18 -3.77 -4.70 1.73
N LEU A 19 -2.98 -5.61 1.12
CA LEU A 19 -2.52 -5.43 -0.26
C LEU A 19 -3.69 -5.48 -1.25
N LEU A 20 -4.61 -6.43 -1.09
CA LEU A 20 -5.80 -6.53 -1.95
C LEU A 20 -6.67 -5.27 -1.82
N ALA A 21 -6.88 -4.77 -0.60
CA ALA A 21 -7.61 -3.53 -0.36
C ALA A 21 -6.94 -2.34 -1.05
N PHE A 22 -5.61 -2.24 -1.00
CA PHE A 22 -4.86 -1.21 -1.69
C PHE A 22 -5.01 -1.29 -3.22
N VAL A 23 -4.86 -2.48 -3.80
CA VAL A 23 -5.02 -2.69 -5.25
C VAL A 23 -6.44 -2.35 -5.72
N ILE A 24 -7.46 -2.80 -5.00
CA ILE A 24 -8.86 -2.47 -5.31
C ILE A 24 -9.07 -0.96 -5.20
N GLY A 25 -8.53 -0.32 -4.15
CA GLY A 25 -8.58 1.13 -3.98
C GLY A 25 -8.00 1.87 -5.17
N MET A 26 -6.81 1.49 -5.63
CA MET A 26 -6.15 2.07 -6.81
C MET A 26 -6.97 1.91 -8.11
N LEU A 27 -7.67 0.78 -8.29
CA LEU A 27 -8.44 0.51 -9.51
C LEU A 27 -9.81 1.22 -9.54
N VAL A 28 -10.40 1.49 -8.38
CA VAL A 28 -11.76 2.03 -8.26
C VAL A 28 -11.76 3.53 -7.94
N ALA A 29 -10.68 4.05 -7.36
CA ALA A 29 -10.51 5.46 -7.03
C ALA A 29 -10.65 6.37 -8.26
N LYS A 30 -11.55 7.36 -8.17
CA LYS A 30 -11.63 8.51 -9.06
C LYS A 30 -11.60 9.81 -8.24
N PRO A 31 -10.88 10.86 -8.66
CA PRO A 31 -10.11 10.97 -9.90
C PRO A 31 -8.92 10.03 -9.87
N ASP A 32 -8.44 9.63 -11.04
CA ASP A 32 -7.24 8.81 -11.08
C ASP A 32 -6.01 9.64 -10.64
N LEU A 33 -4.88 8.97 -10.41
CA LEU A 33 -3.66 9.65 -10.00
C LEU A 33 -3.16 10.68 -11.05
N ALA A 34 -3.54 10.54 -12.31
CA ALA A 34 -3.20 11.49 -13.36
C ALA A 34 -4.11 12.74 -13.28
N ASP A 35 -5.39 12.58 -13.00
CA ASP A 35 -6.32 13.69 -12.79
C ASP A 35 -5.86 14.59 -11.63
N ILE A 36 -5.42 14.00 -10.50
CA ILE A 36 -4.86 14.75 -9.36
C ILE A 36 -3.62 15.57 -9.78
N PHE A 37 -2.80 15.01 -10.66
CA PHE A 37 -1.61 15.69 -11.17
C PHE A 37 -1.95 16.91 -12.03
N TYR A 38 -3.02 16.84 -12.82
CA TYR A 38 -3.40 17.92 -13.73
C TYR A 38 -4.11 19.09 -13.04
N ASP A 39 -4.77 18.86 -11.90
CA ASP A 39 -5.56 19.92 -11.23
C ASP A 39 -4.70 21.01 -10.59
N HIS A 40 -3.53 20.67 -10.02
CA HIS A 40 -2.69 21.64 -9.30
C HIS A 40 -1.16 21.46 -9.53
N PRO A 41 -0.65 21.61 -10.76
CA PRO A 41 0.77 21.46 -11.04
C PRO A 41 1.59 22.63 -10.46
N THR A 42 2.51 22.31 -9.56
CA THR A 42 3.58 23.19 -9.07
C THR A 42 4.93 22.85 -9.72
N PHE A 43 5.93 23.73 -9.60
CA PHE A 43 7.30 23.48 -10.09
C PHE A 43 7.96 22.21 -9.51
N LEU A 44 7.52 21.77 -8.33
CA LEU A 44 8.03 20.57 -7.67
C LEU A 44 7.21 19.31 -7.98
N THR A 45 6.20 19.41 -8.85
CA THR A 45 5.34 18.27 -9.18
C THR A 45 6.09 17.36 -10.16
N PRO A 46 6.44 16.14 -9.76
CA PRO A 46 7.13 15.20 -10.63
C PRO A 46 6.25 14.84 -11.83
N ALA A 47 6.85 14.64 -13.00
CA ALA A 47 6.12 14.28 -14.21
C ALA A 47 5.25 13.01 -13.99
N THR A 48 4.08 12.94 -14.64
CA THR A 48 3.10 11.86 -14.46
C THR A 48 3.71 10.47 -14.63
N TRP A 49 4.60 10.29 -15.61
CA TRP A 49 5.27 9.01 -15.84
C TRP A 49 6.21 8.60 -14.68
N VAL A 50 6.82 9.57 -13.99
CA VAL A 50 7.64 9.32 -12.78
C VAL A 50 6.75 8.84 -11.65
N MET A 51 5.58 9.46 -11.48
CA MET A 51 4.59 9.02 -10.49
C MET A 51 4.07 7.61 -10.80
N SER A 52 3.77 7.30 -12.06
CA SER A 52 3.34 5.95 -12.46
C SER A 52 4.43 4.90 -12.21
N LEU A 53 5.69 5.22 -12.50
CA LEU A 53 6.81 4.32 -12.20
C LEU A 53 6.98 4.10 -10.69
N PHE A 54 6.89 5.17 -9.89
CA PHE A 54 6.98 5.08 -8.44
C PHE A 54 5.90 4.14 -7.88
N TRP A 55 4.63 4.37 -8.22
CA TRP A 55 3.53 3.53 -7.74
C TRP A 55 3.58 2.10 -8.28
N GLY A 56 4.03 1.91 -9.52
CA GLY A 56 4.23 0.59 -10.11
C GLY A 56 5.33 -0.21 -9.40
N LEU A 57 6.45 0.44 -9.07
CA LEU A 57 7.55 -0.18 -8.32
C LEU A 57 7.12 -0.51 -6.89
N GLU A 58 6.42 0.42 -6.22
CA GLU A 58 5.87 0.21 -4.89
C GLU A 58 4.95 -1.03 -4.88
N LEU A 59 3.99 -1.10 -5.80
CA LEU A 59 3.08 -2.24 -5.91
C LEU A 59 3.83 -3.56 -6.15
N LEU A 60 4.88 -3.54 -6.98
CA LEU A 60 5.72 -4.71 -7.24
C LEU A 60 6.44 -5.17 -5.97
N LEU A 61 7.02 -4.25 -5.20
CA LEU A 61 7.73 -4.56 -3.95
C LEU A 61 6.77 -5.10 -2.88
N LEU A 62 5.61 -4.47 -2.71
CA LEU A 62 4.58 -4.93 -1.75
C LEU A 62 4.04 -6.32 -2.12
N SER A 63 3.83 -6.57 -3.41
CA SER A 63 3.40 -7.88 -3.93
C SER A 63 4.48 -8.95 -3.76
N ALA A 64 5.74 -8.59 -4.01
CA ALA A 64 6.87 -9.48 -3.79
C ALA A 64 6.94 -9.89 -2.32
N PHE A 65 6.86 -8.94 -1.39
CA PHE A 65 6.83 -9.21 0.05
C PHE A 65 5.72 -10.20 0.44
N VAL A 66 4.48 -9.96 -0.02
CA VAL A 66 3.34 -10.85 0.25
C VAL A 66 3.54 -12.26 -0.31
N THR A 67 4.26 -12.39 -1.43
CA THR A 67 4.55 -13.70 -2.04
C THR A 67 5.62 -14.46 -1.26
N VAL A 68 6.67 -13.77 -0.80
CA VAL A 68 7.81 -14.41 -0.12
C VAL A 68 7.65 -14.57 1.38
N GLN A 69 6.65 -13.95 2.02
CA GLN A 69 6.42 -13.94 3.48
C GLN A 69 6.23 -15.32 4.15
N TYR A 70 6.15 -16.40 3.37
CA TYR A 70 6.06 -17.77 3.88
C TYR A 70 7.43 -18.45 4.03
N GLY A 71 8.51 -17.82 3.54
CA GLY A 71 9.87 -18.31 3.70
C GLY A 71 10.35 -18.24 5.15
N ASP A 72 11.16 -19.22 5.55
CA ASP A 72 11.61 -19.37 6.93
C ASP A 72 12.41 -18.14 7.43
N ASP A 73 13.22 -17.54 6.56
CA ASP A 73 14.01 -16.34 6.85
C ASP A 73 13.14 -15.10 7.16
N LEU A 74 11.91 -15.05 6.63
CA LEU A 74 11.00 -13.92 6.81
C LEU A 74 10.07 -14.10 8.02
N ASN A 75 10.00 -15.30 8.59
CA ASN A 75 9.13 -15.59 9.72
C ASN A 75 9.51 -14.80 10.97
N GLU A 76 10.81 -14.68 11.20
CA GLU A 76 11.35 -13.88 12.30
C GLU A 76 11.02 -12.40 12.07
N LEU A 77 11.33 -11.88 10.88
CA LEU A 77 11.09 -10.48 10.51
C LEU A 77 9.60 -10.07 10.62
N ILE A 78 8.70 -10.96 10.18
CA ILE A 78 7.24 -10.76 10.30
C ILE A 78 6.84 -10.77 11.79
N GLY A 79 7.40 -11.70 12.57
CA GLY A 79 7.17 -11.79 14.01
C GLY A 79 7.63 -10.57 14.78
N GLU A 80 8.75 -9.96 14.35
CA GLU A 80 9.36 -8.75 14.93
C GLU A 80 8.58 -7.46 14.69
N GLY A 81 7.60 -7.49 13.78
CA GLY A 81 6.67 -6.37 13.57
C GLY A 81 6.62 -5.84 12.15
N VAL A 82 7.45 -6.30 11.23
CA VAL A 82 7.45 -5.79 9.85
C VAL A 82 6.10 -6.01 9.18
N GLY A 83 5.41 -7.12 9.46
CA GLY A 83 4.05 -7.31 8.94
C GLY A 83 3.02 -6.37 9.56
N VAL A 84 3.18 -5.95 10.82
CA VAL A 84 2.29 -4.93 11.41
C VAL A 84 2.50 -3.59 10.70
N TRP A 85 3.75 -3.18 10.51
CA TRP A 85 4.10 -1.95 9.79
C TRP A 85 3.62 -1.98 8.34
N PHE A 86 3.71 -3.13 7.67
CA PHE A 86 3.17 -3.33 6.33
C PHE A 86 1.66 -3.07 6.26
N VAL A 87 0.89 -3.63 7.19
CA VAL A 87 -0.57 -3.41 7.27
C VAL A 87 -0.88 -1.95 7.56
N VAL A 88 -0.17 -1.33 8.50
CA VAL A 88 -0.37 0.09 8.85
C VAL A 88 -0.06 0.99 7.66
N ALA A 89 1.06 0.78 6.96
CA ALA A 89 1.45 1.56 5.79
C ALA A 89 0.39 1.45 4.68
N ASN A 90 -0.03 0.24 4.32
CA ASN A 90 -1.10 0.03 3.33
C ASN A 90 -2.40 0.71 3.75
N THR A 91 -2.77 0.63 5.03
CA THR A 91 -3.97 1.28 5.56
C THR A 91 -3.89 2.80 5.43
N LEU A 92 -2.76 3.41 5.81
CA LEU A 92 -2.55 4.86 5.70
C LEU A 92 -2.60 5.32 4.24
N ILE A 93 -1.99 4.56 3.33
CA ILE A 93 -2.03 4.86 1.90
C ILE A 93 -3.47 4.73 1.36
N SER A 94 -4.20 3.68 1.72
CA SER A 94 -5.62 3.53 1.31
C SER A 94 -6.49 4.66 1.84
N VAL A 95 -6.29 5.09 3.10
CA VAL A 95 -6.98 6.25 3.68
C VAL A 95 -6.61 7.54 2.94
N TRP A 96 -5.33 7.72 2.58
CA TRP A 96 -4.89 8.86 1.78
C TRP A 96 -5.56 8.89 0.40
N ILE A 97 -5.58 7.76 -0.32
CA ILE A 97 -6.30 7.63 -1.61
C ILE A 97 -7.78 7.98 -1.43
N TYR A 98 -8.42 7.46 -0.38
CA TYR A 98 -9.83 7.74 -0.09
C TYR A 98 -10.10 9.25 0.11
N PHE A 99 -9.24 9.97 0.82
CA PHE A 99 -9.38 11.42 0.97
C PHE A 99 -9.31 12.18 -0.35
N TRP A 100 -8.47 11.73 -1.28
CA TRP A 100 -8.45 12.29 -2.63
C TRP A 100 -9.75 11.97 -3.38
N VAL A 101 -10.18 10.72 -3.38
CA VAL A 101 -11.43 10.28 -4.06
C VAL A 101 -12.66 11.05 -3.55
N CYS A 102 -12.84 11.14 -2.23
CA CYS A 102 -14.02 11.78 -1.65
C CYS A 102 -14.04 13.30 -1.81
N ARG A 103 -12.88 13.95 -1.88
CA ARG A 103 -12.79 15.41 -2.10
C ARG A 103 -13.36 15.84 -3.46
N PHE A 104 -13.33 14.99 -4.47
CA PHE A 104 -13.86 15.28 -5.81
C PHE A 104 -15.24 14.68 -6.08
N CYS A 105 -15.84 14.02 -5.08
CA CYS A 105 -17.23 13.54 -5.14
C CYS A 105 -18.23 14.50 -4.48
N SER A 106 -17.78 15.63 -3.91
CA SER A 106 -18.60 16.73 -3.39
C SER A 106 -18.57 17.93 -4.30
#